data_AF-A0A6A0A3Z9-F1
#
_entry.id   AF-A0A6A0A3Z9-F1
#
_cell.length_a   1.000
_cell.length_b   1.000
_cell.length_c   1.000
_cell.angle_alpha   90.00
_cell.angle_beta   90.00
_cell.angle_gamma   90.00
#
_symmetry.space_group_name_H-M   'P 1'
#
loop_
_entity.id
_entity.type
_entity.pdbx_description
1 polymer ?
#
loop_
_entity_poly.entity_id
_entity_poly.type
_entity_poly.pdbx_seq_one_letter_code
_entity_poly.pdbx_strand_id
1 'polypeptide(L)'
;ILTFLGSTVVVVPLFKKLKLSPVLGFLFSGVMLQQLGLIRDPKDMEALSELGVLFLLFEMGLELSLDRLKALAKYAFGLGTLQMIACTAIFSAFALPVGQGLGTRILEALAHASPSLVSIRSVDEVRRPGRRAVEVLAV
;
A
#
# COMPACT_ATOMS: atom_id res chain seq x y z
N ILE A 1 -12.81 12.56 -12.18
CA ILE A 1 -13.89 11.54 -12.10
C ILE A 1 -14.29 10.97 -13.46
N LEU A 2 -14.67 11.77 -14.47
CA LEU A 2 -15.13 11.24 -15.76
C LEU A 2 -14.13 10.27 -16.44
N THR A 3 -12.83 10.59 -16.43
CA THR A 3 -11.80 9.71 -17.00
C THR A 3 -11.54 8.45 -16.18
N PHE A 4 -11.71 8.53 -14.85
CA PHE A 4 -11.61 7.38 -13.96
C PHE A 4 -12.78 6.41 -14.19
N LEU A 5 -13.98 6.97 -14.37
CA LEU A 5 -15.20 6.21 -14.70
C LEU A 5 -15.07 5.54 -16.08
N GLY A 6 -14.58 6.27 -17.08
CA GLY A 6 -14.31 5.74 -18.43
C GLY A 6 -13.28 4.61 -18.44
N SER A 7 -12.15 4.77 -17.74
CA SER A 7 -11.12 3.73 -17.62
C SER A 7 -11.68 2.45 -16.96
N THR A 8 -12.43 2.63 -15.87
CA THR A 8 -13.01 1.53 -15.10
C THR A 8 -14.04 0.74 -15.91
N VAL A 9 -14.89 1.42 -16.70
CA VAL A 9 -15.88 0.77 -17.57
C VAL A 9 -15.24 -0.14 -18.61
N VAL A 10 -14.02 0.15 -19.06
CA VAL A 10 -13.30 -0.69 -20.04
C VAL A 10 -12.53 -1.82 -19.36
N VAL A 11 -11.83 -1.51 -18.25
CA VAL A 11 -10.94 -2.46 -17.56
C VAL A 11 -11.72 -3.56 -16.81
N VAL A 12 -12.81 -3.22 -16.13
CA VAL A 12 -13.58 -4.17 -15.30
C VAL A 12 -14.20 -5.33 -16.10
N PRO A 13 -14.92 -5.12 -17.22
CA PRO A 13 -15.46 -6.23 -18.01
C PRO A 13 -14.36 -7.09 -18.66
N LEU A 14 -13.20 -6.49 -18.96
CA LEU A 14 -12.04 -7.23 -19.48
C LEU A 14 -11.48 -8.20 -18.43
N PHE A 15 -11.32 -7.76 -17.18
CA PHE A 15 -10.89 -8.61 -16.06
C PHE A 15 -11.93 -9.66 -15.69
N LYS A 16 -13.22 -9.34 -15.80
CA LYS A 16 -14.31 -10.30 -15.59
C LYS A 16 -14.29 -11.43 -16.63
N LYS A 17 -13.93 -11.14 -17.90
CA LYS A 17 -13.72 -12.15 -18.94
C LYS A 17 -12.54 -13.07 -18.65
N LEU A 18 -11.52 -12.57 -17.94
CA LEU A 18 -10.34 -13.33 -17.54
C LEU A 18 -10.55 -14.20 -16.28
N LYS A 19 -11.77 -14.26 -15.73
CA LYS A 19 -12.11 -14.96 -14.46
C LYS A 19 -11.28 -14.51 -13.26
N LEU A 20 -10.73 -13.28 -13.30
CA LEU A 20 -10.00 -12.68 -12.19
C LEU A 20 -10.98 -12.01 -11.21
N SER A 21 -10.59 -11.89 -9.94
CA SER A 21 -11.41 -11.15 -8.96
C SER A 21 -11.55 -9.69 -9.40
N PRO A 22 -12.78 -9.11 -9.41
CA PRO A 22 -13.02 -7.74 -9.80
C PRO A 22 -12.14 -6.71 -9.05
N VAL A 23 -11.78 -7.01 -7.81
CA VAL A 23 -10.90 -6.16 -6.96
C VAL A 23 -9.53 -5.94 -7.60
N LEU A 24 -8.95 -6.97 -8.22
CA LEU A 24 -7.69 -6.85 -8.97
C LEU A 24 -7.82 -5.91 -10.18
N GLY A 25 -8.98 -5.93 -10.85
CA GLY A 25 -9.26 -5.04 -11.97
C GLY A 25 -9.34 -3.56 -11.55
N PHE A 26 -9.96 -3.27 -10.41
CA PHE A 26 -9.98 -1.93 -9.83
C PHE A 26 -8.58 -1.46 -9.42
N LEU A 27 -7.79 -2.34 -8.78
CA LEU A 27 -6.42 -2.03 -8.36
C LEU A 27 -5.52 -1.73 -9.58
N PHE A 28 -5.64 -2.53 -10.64
CA PHE A 28 -4.90 -2.33 -11.89
C PHE A 28 -5.29 -1.03 -12.60
N SER A 29 -6.58 -0.73 -12.67
CA SER A 29 -7.09 0.54 -13.22
C SER A 29 -6.48 1.72 -12.48
N GLY A 30 -6.45 1.69 -11.14
CA GLY A 30 -5.84 2.72 -10.30
C GLY A 30 -4.35 2.96 -10.61
N VAL A 31 -3.56 1.89 -10.71
CA VAL A 31 -2.12 1.98 -11.06
C VAL A 31 -1.90 2.54 -12.47
N MET A 32 -2.69 2.11 -13.45
CA MET A 32 -2.63 2.64 -14.82
C MET A 32 -2.96 4.12 -14.88
N LEU A 33 -4.02 4.55 -14.19
CA LEU A 33 -4.44 5.95 -14.11
C LEU A 33 -3.40 6.84 -13.39
N GLN A 34 -2.75 6.31 -12.36
CA GLN A 34 -1.65 6.98 -11.66
C GLN A 34 -0.45 7.22 -12.59
N GLN A 35 -0.03 6.19 -13.36
CA GLN A 35 1.12 6.29 -14.26
C GLN A 35 0.89 7.26 -15.43
N LEU A 36 -0.38 7.46 -15.82
CA LEU A 36 -0.76 8.46 -16.81
C LEU A 36 -0.75 9.91 -16.28
N GLY A 37 -0.43 10.13 -15.00
CA GLY A 37 -0.35 11.46 -14.39
C GLY A 37 -1.69 12.21 -14.32
N LEU A 38 -2.80 11.48 -14.41
CA LEU A 38 -4.13 12.05 -14.58
C LEU A 38 -4.83 12.44 -13.26
N ILE A 39 -4.17 12.19 -12.13
CA ILE A 39 -4.69 12.43 -10.80
C ILE A 39 -4.21 13.82 -10.34
N ARG A 40 -5.13 14.79 -10.36
CA ARG A 40 -4.84 16.20 -10.06
C ARG A 40 -4.78 16.51 -8.56
N ASP A 41 -5.53 15.77 -7.73
CA ASP A 41 -5.61 16.01 -6.28
C ASP A 41 -5.75 14.68 -5.51
N PRO A 42 -4.67 14.15 -4.92
CA PRO A 42 -4.68 12.87 -4.21
C PRO A 42 -5.39 12.92 -2.85
N LYS A 43 -5.58 14.11 -2.26
CA LYS A 43 -6.13 14.28 -0.90
C LYS A 43 -7.57 13.78 -0.76
N ASP A 44 -8.42 13.99 -1.76
CA ASP A 44 -9.82 13.53 -1.71
C ASP A 44 -9.95 12.01 -1.92
N MET A 45 -8.96 11.39 -2.56
CA MET A 45 -8.96 9.94 -2.78
C MET A 45 -8.47 9.15 -1.55
N GLU A 46 -7.72 9.78 -0.66
CA GLU A 46 -7.18 9.15 0.55
C GLU A 46 -8.30 8.73 1.51
N ALA A 47 -9.19 9.67 1.87
CA ALA A 47 -10.33 9.38 2.75
C ALA A 47 -11.31 8.34 2.16
N LEU A 48 -11.53 8.37 0.84
CA LEU A 48 -12.34 7.36 0.15
C LEU A 48 -11.67 5.98 0.14
N SER A 49 -10.35 5.93 0.04
CA SER A 49 -9.58 4.68 0.03
C SER A 49 -9.54 4.04 1.42
N GLU A 50 -9.39 4.83 2.47
CA GLU A 50 -9.50 4.35 3.85
C GLU A 50 -10.87 3.72 4.10
N LEU A 51 -11.95 4.42 3.73
CA LEU A 51 -13.31 3.91 3.87
C LEU A 51 -13.53 2.63 3.02
N GLY A 52 -13.01 2.59 1.80
CA GLY A 52 -13.09 1.42 0.93
C GLY A 52 -12.37 0.20 1.50
N VAL A 53 -11.15 0.38 2.03
CA VAL A 53 -10.38 -0.69 2.67
C VAL A 53 -11.09 -1.17 3.93
N LEU A 54 -11.63 -0.27 4.76
CA LEU A 54 -12.42 -0.65 5.93
C LEU A 54 -13.63 -1.50 5.56
N PHE A 55 -14.36 -1.14 4.49
CA PHE A 55 -15.47 -1.96 3.99
C PHE A 55 -15.03 -3.32 3.46
N LEU A 56 -13.89 -3.41 2.76
CA LEU A 56 -13.34 -4.70 2.30
C LEU A 56 -12.93 -5.59 3.47
N LEU A 57 -12.26 -5.04 4.48
CA LEU A 57 -11.91 -5.78 5.70
C LEU A 57 -13.16 -6.21 6.47
N PHE A 58 -14.20 -5.38 6.49
CA PHE A 58 -15.48 -5.70 7.10
C PHE A 58 -16.21 -6.82 6.35
N GLU A 59 -16.27 -6.76 5.02
CA GLU A 59 -16.84 -7.82 4.18
C GLU A 59 -16.09 -9.15 4.39
N MET A 60 -14.75 -9.14 4.36
CA MET A 60 -13.94 -10.32 4.68
C MET A 60 -14.22 -10.83 6.10
N GLY A 61 -14.44 -9.91 7.05
CA GLY A 61 -14.80 -10.24 8.43
C GLY A 61 -16.18 -10.91 8.53
N LEU A 62 -17.18 -10.45 7.76
CA LEU A 62 -18.53 -11.02 7.73
C LEU A 62 -18.57 -12.39 7.02
N GLU A 63 -17.70 -12.62 6.04
CA GLU A 63 -17.57 -13.92 5.34
C GLU A 63 -16.88 -15.00 6.21
N LEU A 64 -16.16 -14.57 7.25
CA LEU A 64 -15.48 -15.46 8.18
C LEU A 64 -16.39 -15.80 9.37
N SER A 65 -17.01 -16.97 9.32
CA SER A 65 -17.62 -17.57 10.52
C SER A 65 -16.54 -17.94 11.55
N LEU A 66 -16.91 -17.96 12.85
CA LEU A 66 -15.97 -18.33 13.93
C LEU A 66 -15.32 -19.70 13.71
N ASP A 67 -16.05 -20.66 13.13
CA ASP A 67 -15.53 -21.98 12.79
C ASP A 67 -14.53 -21.94 11.64
N ARG A 68 -14.82 -21.15 10.60
CA ARG A 68 -13.89 -20.93 9.48
C ARG A 68 -12.64 -20.20 9.95
N LEU A 69 -12.77 -19.23 10.84
CA LEU A 69 -11.65 -18.52 11.46
C LEU A 69 -10.76 -19.47 12.27
N LYS A 70 -11.32 -20.38 13.08
CA LYS A 70 -10.53 -21.38 13.81
C LYS A 70 -9.82 -22.36 12.88
N ALA A 71 -10.50 -22.81 11.81
CA ALA A 71 -9.88 -23.67 10.80
C ALA A 71 -8.71 -22.95 10.12
N LEU A 72 -8.93 -21.74 9.61
CA LEU A 72 -7.89 -20.91 9.02
C LEU A 72 -6.77 -20.57 10.01
N ALA A 73 -7.08 -20.31 11.27
CA ALA A 73 -6.08 -20.07 12.30
C ALA A 73 -5.18 -21.29 12.50
N LYS A 74 -5.75 -22.50 12.56
CA LYS A 74 -4.94 -23.73 12.66
C LYS A 74 -4.05 -23.94 11.44
N TYR A 75 -4.54 -23.64 10.24
CA TYR A 75 -3.73 -23.67 9.01
C TYR A 75 -2.65 -22.58 9.00
N ALA A 76 -2.98 -21.34 9.34
CA ALA A 76 -2.07 -20.21 9.37
C ALA A 76 -0.98 -20.36 10.44
N PHE A 77 -1.33 -20.82 11.64
CA PHE A 77 -0.35 -21.05 12.71
C PHE A 77 0.41 -22.37 12.54
N GLY A 78 -0.14 -23.39 11.88
CA GLY A 78 0.56 -24.65 11.63
C GLY A 78 1.45 -24.58 10.39
N LEU A 79 0.82 -24.52 9.22
CA LEU A 79 1.53 -24.47 7.94
C LEU A 79 2.22 -23.13 7.71
N GLY A 80 1.60 -22.01 8.11
CA GLY A 80 2.19 -20.69 7.92
C GLY A 80 3.45 -20.46 8.75
N THR A 81 3.52 -20.98 9.99
CA THR A 81 4.76 -20.89 10.79
C THR A 81 5.85 -21.78 10.24
N LEU A 82 5.52 -23.00 9.82
CA LEU A 82 6.46 -23.91 9.16
C LEU A 82 6.99 -23.30 7.85
N GLN A 83 6.11 -22.70 7.06
CA GLN A 83 6.46 -22.00 5.83
C GLN A 83 7.34 -20.78 6.13
N MET A 84 7.02 -20.00 7.17
CA MET A 84 7.81 -18.82 7.54
C MET A 84 9.21 -19.22 7.98
N ILE A 85 9.35 -20.28 8.79
CA ILE A 85 10.64 -20.85 9.19
C ILE A 85 11.39 -21.40 7.98
N ALA A 86 10.73 -22.15 7.09
CA ALA A 86 11.35 -22.72 5.90
C ALA A 86 11.84 -21.63 4.94
N CYS A 87 11.01 -20.62 4.64
CA CYS A 87 11.43 -19.48 3.82
C CYS A 87 12.58 -18.73 4.47
N THR A 88 12.50 -18.43 5.77
CA THR A 88 13.59 -17.76 6.50
C THR A 88 14.88 -18.58 6.46
N ALA A 89 14.79 -19.90 6.67
CA ALA A 89 15.94 -20.80 6.63
C ALA A 89 16.54 -20.91 5.22
N ILE A 90 15.71 -20.97 4.17
CA ILE A 90 16.18 -20.97 2.78
C ILE A 90 16.87 -19.64 2.47
N PHE A 91 16.22 -18.49 2.75
CA PHE A 91 16.84 -17.18 2.50
C PHE A 91 18.11 -16.98 3.33
N SER A 92 18.17 -17.49 4.55
CA SER A 92 19.36 -17.46 5.42
C SER A 92 20.46 -18.40 4.91
N ALA A 93 20.12 -19.60 4.42
CA ALA A 93 21.09 -20.56 3.87
C ALA A 93 21.66 -20.11 2.51
N PHE A 94 20.86 -19.41 1.71
CA PHE A 94 21.30 -18.75 0.47
C PHE A 94 21.91 -17.37 0.71
N ALA A 95 21.89 -16.86 1.95
CA ALA A 95 22.67 -15.69 2.32
C ALA A 95 24.14 -16.08 2.36
N LEU A 96 24.80 -15.94 1.21
CA LEU A 96 26.24 -15.69 1.12
C LEU A 96 26.63 -14.64 2.18
N PRO A 97 27.83 -14.74 2.78
CA PRO A 97 28.24 -14.05 4.01
C PRO A 97 27.72 -12.62 4.10
N VAL A 98 27.15 -12.30 5.27
CA VAL A 98 26.54 -11.01 5.67
C VAL A 98 27.06 -9.86 4.82
N GLY A 99 26.25 -9.42 3.84
CA GLY A 99 26.54 -8.21 3.07
C GLY A 99 26.28 -8.20 1.56
N GLN A 100 25.86 -9.30 0.89
CA GLN A 100 25.62 -9.25 -0.58
C GLN A 100 24.38 -9.97 -1.11
N GLY A 101 23.53 -10.54 -0.24
CA GLY A 101 22.23 -11.05 -0.66
C GLY A 101 21.27 -9.91 -1.02
N LEU A 102 20.73 -9.89 -2.24
CA LEU A 102 19.67 -8.92 -2.61
C LEU A 102 18.52 -8.92 -1.60
N GLY A 103 18.19 -10.10 -1.04
CA GLY A 103 17.14 -10.24 -0.02
C GLY A 103 17.46 -9.56 1.31
N THR A 104 18.69 -9.67 1.83
CA THR A 104 19.08 -8.98 3.08
C THR A 104 19.14 -7.47 2.88
N ARG A 105 19.60 -7.01 1.71
CA ARG A 105 19.59 -5.57 1.37
C ARG A 105 18.18 -5.00 1.29
N ILE A 106 17.22 -5.75 0.72
CA ILE A 106 15.81 -5.31 0.66
C ILE A 106 15.18 -5.32 2.04
N LEU A 107 15.45 -6.33 2.87
CA LEU A 107 14.89 -6.42 4.23
C LEU A 107 15.49 -5.38 5.17
N GLU A 108 16.79 -5.10 5.08
CA GLU A 108 17.45 -3.99 5.80
C GLU A 108 16.98 -2.63 5.29
N ALA A 109 16.82 -2.47 3.97
CA ALA A 109 16.29 -1.24 3.37
C ALA A 109 14.82 -1.00 3.76
N LEU A 110 13.99 -2.05 3.85
CA LEU A 110 12.61 -1.97 4.37
C LEU A 110 12.57 -1.72 5.88
N ALA A 111 13.45 -2.35 6.65
CA ALA A 111 13.55 -2.13 8.09
C ALA A 111 14.06 -0.71 8.44
N HIS A 112 14.90 -0.12 7.59
CA HIS A 112 15.37 1.27 7.70
C HIS A 112 14.52 2.26 6.91
N ALA A 113 13.55 1.79 6.11
CA ALA A 113 12.58 2.65 5.45
C ALA A 113 11.67 3.23 6.54
N SER A 114 12.08 4.39 7.06
CA SER A 114 11.27 5.15 7.98
C SER A 114 9.90 5.46 7.34
N PRO A 115 8.79 5.33 8.07
CA PRO A 115 7.44 5.67 7.58
C PRO A 115 7.24 7.16 7.25
N SER A 116 8.30 7.96 7.28
CA SER A 116 8.31 9.38 6.95
C SER A 116 8.03 9.70 5.47
N LEU A 117 8.02 8.71 4.57
CA LEU A 117 7.52 8.91 3.19
C LEU A 117 5.99 8.88 3.06
N VAL A 118 5.27 8.45 4.11
CA VAL A 118 3.79 8.47 4.18
C VAL A 118 3.29 9.56 5.13
N SER A 119 4.17 10.23 5.88
CA SER A 119 3.81 11.38 6.71
C SER A 119 4.01 12.69 5.96
N ILE A 120 3.00 13.03 5.17
CA ILE A 120 2.47 14.38 4.98
C ILE A 120 3.48 15.50 4.64
N ARG A 121 3.35 16.03 3.42
CA ARG A 121 3.44 17.49 3.16
C ARG A 121 2.31 18.23 3.90
N SER A 122 2.30 18.13 5.22
CA SER A 122 1.74 19.03 6.21
C SER A 122 2.62 18.77 7.43
N VAL A 123 3.62 19.58 7.72
CA VAL A 123 3.47 20.88 8.34
C VAL A 123 4.83 21.57 8.18
N ASP A 124 5.03 22.34 7.12
CA ASP A 124 6.11 23.35 7.11
C ASP A 124 5.84 24.55 6.20
N GLU A 125 4.57 24.88 5.94
CA GLU A 125 4.20 26.15 5.28
C GLU A 125 2.97 26.82 5.92
N VAL A 126 2.76 26.63 7.24
CA VAL A 126 1.81 27.45 8.03
C VAL A 126 2.38 27.70 9.44
N ARG A 127 3.68 28.03 9.55
CA ARG A 127 4.18 28.66 10.80
C ARG A 127 5.40 29.56 10.61
N ARG A 128 5.24 30.61 9.79
CA ARG A 128 5.97 31.87 9.99
C ARG A 128 5.00 33.05 9.98
N PRO A 129 4.28 33.34 11.08
CA PRO A 129 3.80 34.68 11.32
C PRO A 129 4.99 35.57 11.67
N GLY A 130 5.23 36.58 10.82
CA GLY A 130 5.88 37.85 11.16
C GLY A 130 7.21 37.78 11.93
N ARG A 131 8.33 37.75 11.20
CA ARG A 131 9.62 38.34 11.65
C ARG A 131 10.70 38.25 10.55
N ARG A 132 10.50 38.88 9.38
CA ARG A 132 11.58 39.13 8.38
C ARG A 132 11.35 40.36 7.47
N ALA A 133 10.49 41.30 7.85
CA ALA A 133 10.33 42.56 7.10
C ALA A 133 11.11 43.75 7.71
N VAL A 134 11.89 43.53 8.78
CA VAL A 134 12.51 44.62 9.58
C VAL A 134 14.04 44.70 9.45
N GLU A 135 14.69 43.88 8.62
CA GLU A 135 16.18 43.85 8.59
C GLU A 135 16.85 44.02 7.22
N VAL A 136 16.10 44.18 6.12
CA VAL A 136 16.71 44.32 4.77
C VAL A 136 15.97 45.33 3.90
N LEU A 137 15.90 46.59 4.33
CA LEU A 137 15.95 47.77 3.42
C LEU A 137 16.26 49.04 4.22
N ALA A 138 17.21 48.92 5.15
CA ALA A 138 17.92 50.04 5.74
C ALA A 138 19.39 49.93 5.32
N VAL A 139 19.64 49.92 4.00
CA VAL A 139 20.88 50.34 3.32
C VAL A 139 20.49 50.71 1.89
#